data_AF-A0A6M1YWM5-F1
#
_entry.id   AF-A0A6M1YWM5-F1
#
_cell.length_a   1.000
_cell.length_b   1.000
_cell.length_c   1.000
_cell.angle_alpha   90.00
_cell.angle_beta   90.00
_cell.angle_gamma   90.00
#
_symmetry.space_group_name_H-M   'P 1'
#
loop_
_entity.id
_entity.type
_entity.pdbx_description
1 polymer ?
#
loop_
_entity_poly.entity_id
_entity_poly.type
_entity_poly.pdbx_seq_one_letter_code
_entity_poly.pdbx_strand_id
1 'polypeptide(L)'
;MRTLLRKLFLENWQRKLISVFLAVIIWFMVNQSLITSRVINNIPIRIINIPEGKTVVDLQSNGTLAKRTSLTLVGNKALLDELSLNDLEVVIDAQNKQGEWIATISRRNLISLNPDLNLSKGITRTSETNVIIRLTKLVSEKIPVFITQPIGQAPTGYQYLDIWPYQLRLNISGPEDVVKRLKSKGIRLTFDLSDITKAELDALRARPDSAQGDEVSYFVPEQWKRVSIPLLSEAPIEIDDPRAKNLRVDFVRISLLPINSKIPVSLYFPTENLNRYNPKNISLTTGPLIQSVGGLDVFAIPLYAKGVSPLFVRIVENMLKITITIDPSDITKELPWSIEFINSRLLEDRYVSIMMSDISDSQIHELQPLDREEYLRNRFRSYMNRFRLYKSEDERLRITAKLTNDKVSLEEGTAPLPNSSKILKE
;
A
#
# COMPACT_ATOMS: atom_id res chain seq x y z
N MET A 1 62.16 32.36 -57.58
CA MET A 1 61.55 31.76 -56.35
C MET A 1 62.51 30.89 -55.54
N ARG A 2 63.21 29.91 -56.12
CA ARG A 2 64.13 29.02 -55.38
C ARG A 2 65.22 29.74 -54.58
N THR A 3 65.76 30.85 -55.09
CA THR A 3 66.81 31.65 -54.43
C THR A 3 66.29 32.51 -53.27
N LEU A 4 65.07 33.05 -53.38
CA LEU A 4 64.39 33.77 -52.32
C LEU A 4 64.04 32.83 -51.15
N LEU A 5 63.51 31.64 -51.45
CA LEU A 5 63.27 30.59 -50.44
C LEU A 5 64.57 30.17 -49.74
N ARG A 6 65.68 30.05 -50.48
CA ARG A 6 66.96 29.65 -49.89
C ARG A 6 67.54 30.70 -48.94
N LYS A 7 67.48 31.99 -49.28
CA LYS A 7 67.87 33.08 -48.36
C LYS A 7 66.93 33.16 -47.16
N LEU A 8 65.62 33.05 -47.38
CA LEU A 8 64.63 33.19 -46.32
C LEU A 8 64.68 32.03 -45.31
N PHE A 9 65.09 30.83 -45.71
CA PHE A 9 65.19 29.67 -44.82
C PHE A 9 66.61 29.32 -44.34
N LEU A 10 67.68 29.52 -45.14
CA LEU A 10 69.05 29.12 -44.74
C LEU A 10 69.91 30.28 -44.18
N GLU A 11 69.55 31.53 -44.42
CA GLU A 11 70.28 32.67 -43.84
C GLU A 11 69.85 32.83 -42.37
N ASN A 12 70.84 32.78 -41.46
CA ASN A 12 70.65 32.83 -40.00
C ASN A 12 69.76 31.70 -39.42
N TRP A 13 69.80 30.50 -40.00
CA TRP A 13 68.97 29.36 -39.58
C TRP A 13 69.12 29.00 -38.09
N GLN A 14 70.32 29.18 -37.53
CA GLN A 14 70.59 28.97 -36.09
C GLN A 14 69.76 29.90 -35.20
N ARG A 15 69.67 31.20 -35.53
CA ARG A 15 68.88 32.18 -34.77
C ARG A 15 67.38 31.88 -34.86
N LYS A 16 66.91 31.43 -36.03
CA LYS A 16 65.51 31.03 -36.25
C LYS A 16 65.14 29.77 -35.47
N LEU A 17 66.02 28.77 -35.43
CA LEU A 17 65.80 27.55 -34.65
C LEU A 17 65.72 27.85 -33.15
N ILE A 18 66.64 28.68 -32.64
CA ILE A 18 66.60 29.13 -31.24
C ILE A 18 65.32 29.91 -30.93
N SER A 19 64.87 30.78 -31.85
CA SER A 19 63.61 31.53 -31.69
C SER A 19 62.39 30.61 -31.65
N VAL A 20 62.33 29.59 -32.51
CA VAL A 20 61.23 28.61 -32.49
C VAL A 20 61.27 27.76 -31.22
N PHE A 21 62.45 27.32 -30.80
CA PHE A 21 62.62 26.55 -29.56
C PHE A 21 62.16 27.35 -28.33
N LEU A 22 62.58 28.62 -28.22
CA LEU A 22 62.11 29.53 -27.18
C LEU A 22 60.60 29.75 -27.26
N ALA A 23 60.04 29.93 -28.46
CA ALA A 23 58.60 30.09 -28.64
C ALA A 23 57.83 28.84 -28.19
N VAL A 24 58.33 27.63 -28.47
CA VAL A 24 57.73 26.37 -28.00
C VAL A 24 57.81 26.25 -26.48
N ILE A 25 58.95 26.60 -25.86
CA ILE A 25 59.09 26.60 -24.40
C ILE A 25 58.11 27.60 -23.76
N ILE A 26 58.05 28.82 -24.28
CA ILE A 26 57.14 29.86 -23.77
C ILE A 26 55.69 29.40 -23.94
N TRP A 27 55.33 28.86 -25.10
CA TRP A 27 53.99 28.33 -25.35
C TRP A 27 53.65 27.20 -24.38
N PHE A 28 54.56 26.25 -24.16
CA PHE A 28 54.36 25.14 -23.22
C PHE A 28 54.20 25.65 -21.78
N MET A 29 55.05 26.59 -21.35
CA MET A 29 55.04 27.15 -20.01
C MET A 29 53.76 27.97 -19.73
N VAL A 30 53.27 28.72 -20.72
CA VAL A 30 52.01 29.47 -20.62
C VAL A 30 50.81 28.51 -20.62
N ASN A 31 50.80 27.51 -21.52
CA ASN A 31 49.68 26.57 -21.64
C ASN A 31 49.52 25.68 -20.40
N GLN A 32 50.62 25.27 -19.77
CA GLN A 32 50.57 24.53 -18.50
C GLN A 32 50.11 25.38 -17.31
N SER A 33 50.19 26.71 -17.40
CA SER A 33 49.87 27.62 -16.30
C SER A 33 48.43 28.16 -16.33
N LEU A 34 47.58 27.72 -17.25
CA LEU A 34 46.19 28.20 -17.34
C LEU A 34 45.33 27.62 -16.20
N ILE A 35 45.03 28.48 -15.23
CA ILE A 35 44.11 28.21 -14.13
C ILE A 35 42.69 28.61 -14.58
N THR A 36 41.74 27.68 -14.51
CA THR A 36 40.31 27.94 -14.76
C THR A 36 39.47 27.57 -13.54
N SER A 37 38.21 28.02 -13.52
CA SER A 37 37.21 27.72 -12.50
C SER A 37 36.04 26.98 -13.12
N ARG A 38 35.64 25.84 -12.54
CA ARG A 38 34.49 25.03 -12.99
C ARG A 38 33.63 24.66 -11.80
N VAL A 39 32.31 24.85 -11.94
CA VAL A 39 31.33 24.39 -10.96
C VAL A 39 30.93 22.96 -11.30
N ILE A 40 31.11 22.06 -10.34
CA ILE A 40 30.69 20.66 -10.44
C ILE A 40 29.53 20.47 -9.46
N ASN A 41 28.38 20.09 -10.00
CA ASN A 41 27.16 19.87 -9.24
C ASN A 41 26.99 18.40 -8.88
N ASN A 42 26.14 18.10 -7.90
CA ASN A 42 25.66 16.74 -7.63
C ASN A 42 26.76 15.76 -7.16
N ILE A 43 27.74 16.25 -6.39
CA ILE A 43 28.83 15.43 -5.85
C ILE A 43 28.32 14.66 -4.62
N PRO A 44 28.53 13.32 -4.56
CA PRO A 44 28.14 12.51 -3.40
C PRO A 44 29.02 12.81 -2.19
N ILE A 45 28.41 12.76 -1.00
CA ILE A 45 29.10 12.94 0.28
C ILE A 45 29.11 11.59 1.02
N ARG A 46 30.29 11.02 1.24
CA ARG A 46 30.48 9.82 2.07
C ARG A 46 30.95 10.19 3.46
N ILE A 47 30.38 9.52 4.46
CA ILE A 47 30.80 9.67 5.85
C ILE A 47 31.60 8.44 6.26
N ILE A 48 32.78 8.64 6.83
CA ILE A 48 33.64 7.58 7.34
C ILE A 48 33.80 7.69 8.86
N ASN A 49 34.21 6.59 9.49
CA ASN A 49 34.48 6.49 10.94
C ASN A 49 33.29 6.92 11.83
N ILE A 50 32.08 6.49 11.47
CA ILE A 50 30.90 6.70 12.32
C ILE A 50 31.09 5.88 13.61
N PRO A 51 30.95 6.48 14.81
CA PRO A 51 31.05 5.76 16.07
C PRO A 51 30.05 4.60 16.16
N GLU A 52 30.44 3.50 16.81
CA GLU A 52 29.58 2.33 17.00
C GLU A 52 28.24 2.70 17.66
N GLY A 53 27.15 2.10 17.18
CA GLY A 53 25.79 2.37 17.66
C GLY A 53 25.21 3.73 17.25
N LYS A 54 25.89 4.49 16.39
CA LYS A 54 25.39 5.74 15.82
C LYS A 54 25.21 5.64 14.31
N THR A 55 24.35 6.50 13.79
CA THR A 55 24.12 6.67 12.36
C THR A 55 23.83 8.13 12.05
N VAL A 56 23.89 8.49 10.78
CA VAL A 56 23.60 9.84 10.30
C VAL A 56 22.23 9.83 9.62
N VAL A 57 21.49 10.92 9.80
CA VAL A 57 20.22 11.12 9.08
C VAL A 57 20.49 11.17 7.57
N ASP A 58 19.65 10.53 6.78
CA ASP A 58 19.76 10.44 5.31
C ASP A 58 21.00 9.69 4.79
N LEU A 59 21.65 8.88 5.65
CA LEU A 59 22.70 7.96 5.23
C LEU A 59 22.10 6.77 4.47
N GLN A 60 22.59 6.55 3.26
CA GLN A 60 22.21 5.43 2.40
C GLN A 60 23.04 4.18 2.71
N SER A 61 22.61 3.02 2.22
CA SER A 61 23.27 1.73 2.47
C SER A 61 24.71 1.65 1.96
N ASN A 62 25.08 2.49 0.98
CA ASN A 62 26.44 2.60 0.44
C ASN A 62 27.35 3.55 1.25
N GLY A 63 26.86 4.12 2.37
CA GLY A 63 27.60 5.07 3.20
C GLY A 63 27.62 6.52 2.68
N THR A 64 26.89 6.82 1.61
CA THR A 64 26.71 8.20 1.11
C THR A 64 25.45 8.84 1.68
N LEU A 65 25.47 10.16 1.83
CA LEU A 65 24.28 10.93 2.14
C LEU A 65 23.39 11.07 0.90
N ALA A 66 22.07 11.02 1.08
CA ALA A 66 21.12 11.35 0.02
C ALA A 66 21.27 12.80 -0.48
N LYS A 67 21.74 13.70 0.40
CA LYS A 67 22.05 15.08 0.06
C LYS A 67 23.37 15.16 -0.71
N ARG A 68 23.31 15.74 -1.92
CA ARG A 68 24.48 16.02 -2.75
C ARG A 68 24.86 17.49 -2.68
N THR A 69 26.13 17.79 -2.94
CA THR A 69 26.66 19.16 -2.88
C THR A 69 27.21 19.61 -4.22
N SER A 70 27.31 20.93 -4.41
CA SER A 70 27.95 21.55 -5.55
C SER A 70 29.22 22.24 -5.10
N LEU A 71 30.32 22.04 -5.81
CA LEU A 71 31.62 22.63 -5.49
C LEU A 71 32.17 23.38 -6.70
N THR A 72 32.73 24.56 -6.44
CA THR A 72 33.50 25.31 -7.41
C THR A 72 34.97 24.92 -7.26
N LEU A 73 35.54 24.29 -8.29
CA LEU A 73 36.93 23.90 -8.33
C LEU A 73 37.72 24.89 -9.18
N VAL A 74 38.88 25.32 -8.68
CA VAL A 74 39.81 26.20 -9.38
C VAL A 74 41.13 25.47 -9.55
N GLY A 75 41.59 25.28 -10.78
CA GLY A 75 42.74 24.41 -11.07
C GLY A 75 43.19 24.44 -12.53
N ASN A 76 44.12 23.55 -12.88
CA ASN A 76 44.62 23.39 -14.24
C ASN A 76 43.48 23.06 -15.20
N LYS A 77 43.37 23.83 -16.29
CA LYS A 77 42.31 23.67 -17.29
C LYS A 77 42.22 22.26 -17.87
N ALA A 78 43.36 21.63 -18.22
CA ALA A 78 43.37 20.30 -18.81
C ALA A 78 42.71 19.26 -17.88
N LEU A 79 43.05 19.31 -16.59
CA LEU A 79 42.48 18.40 -15.59
C LEU A 79 41.00 18.73 -15.30
N LEU A 80 40.64 20.01 -15.23
CA LEU A 80 39.25 20.39 -14.97
C LEU A 80 38.30 20.05 -16.12
N ASP A 81 38.78 20.02 -17.37
CA ASP A 81 38.00 19.63 -18.54
C ASP A 81 37.81 18.09 -18.60
N GLU A 82 38.80 17.31 -18.14
CA GLU A 82 38.74 15.84 -18.07
C GLU A 82 37.86 15.31 -16.91
N LEU A 83 37.62 16.10 -15.86
CA LEU A 83 36.79 15.67 -14.72
C LEU A 83 35.32 15.47 -15.11
N SER A 84 34.80 14.28 -14.83
CA SER A 84 33.37 13.95 -14.88
C SER A 84 32.72 13.99 -13.48
N LEU A 85 31.38 13.98 -13.45
CA LEU A 85 30.60 14.01 -12.20
C LEU A 85 30.84 12.78 -11.30
N ASN A 86 31.22 11.65 -11.90
CA ASN A 86 31.38 10.38 -11.20
C ASN A 86 32.81 10.17 -10.69
N ASP A 87 33.75 11.05 -11.04
CA ASP A 87 35.16 10.90 -10.66
C ASP A 87 35.49 11.51 -9.30
N LEU A 88 34.51 12.13 -8.63
CA LEU A 88 34.69 12.90 -7.40
C LEU A 88 33.77 12.43 -6.29
N GLU A 89 34.32 12.30 -5.10
CA GLU A 89 33.59 12.00 -3.87
C GLU A 89 34.09 12.90 -2.74
N VAL A 90 33.15 13.44 -1.95
CA VAL A 90 33.49 14.19 -0.73
C VAL A 90 33.47 13.23 0.45
N VAL A 91 34.59 13.08 1.14
CA VAL A 91 34.72 12.24 2.34
C VAL A 91 34.83 13.10 3.58
N ILE A 92 33.89 12.89 4.51
CA ILE A 92 33.83 13.57 5.79
C ILE A 92 34.06 12.56 6.91
N ASP A 93 35.01 12.88 7.79
CA ASP A 93 35.33 12.06 8.95
C ASP A 93 34.43 12.42 10.15
N ALA A 94 33.72 11.43 10.66
CA ALA A 94 32.87 11.55 11.84
C ALA A 94 33.56 11.13 13.16
N GLN A 95 34.85 10.78 13.12
CA GLN A 95 35.60 10.39 14.31
C GLN A 95 35.57 11.51 15.38
N ASN A 96 35.27 11.12 16.62
CA ASN A 96 35.14 12.02 17.78
C ASN A 96 34.06 13.11 17.66
N LYS A 97 33.14 13.03 16.68
CA LYS A 97 32.01 13.95 16.56
C LYS A 97 30.81 13.45 17.36
N GLN A 98 30.05 14.39 17.92
CA GLN A 98 28.84 14.11 18.69
C GLN A 98 27.75 15.11 18.32
N GLY A 99 26.50 14.64 18.29
CA GLY A 99 25.34 15.48 18.01
C GLY A 99 25.34 16.06 16.59
N GLU A 100 24.98 17.33 16.48
CA GLU A 100 24.95 18.08 15.24
C GLU A 100 26.23 18.91 15.09
N TRP A 101 26.86 18.87 13.91
CA TRP A 101 27.97 19.75 13.60
C TRP A 101 27.94 20.19 12.14
N ILE A 102 28.65 21.28 11.87
CA ILE A 102 28.84 21.81 10.53
C ILE A 102 30.17 21.28 10.01
N ALA A 103 30.13 20.48 8.95
CA ALA A 103 31.31 20.02 8.23
C ALA A 103 31.61 21.00 7.08
N THR A 104 32.74 21.69 7.16
CA THR A 104 33.23 22.54 6.08
C THR A 104 34.00 21.68 5.07
N ILE A 105 33.45 21.56 3.86
CA ILE A 105 34.05 20.81 2.78
C ILE A 105 35.21 21.63 2.20
N SER A 106 36.41 21.07 2.29
CA SER A 106 37.63 21.65 1.75
C SER A 106 38.29 20.70 0.76
N ARG A 107 39.36 21.17 0.10
CA ARG A 107 40.20 20.37 -0.80
C ARG A 107 40.65 19.02 -0.18
N ARG A 108 40.86 18.96 1.14
CA ARG A 108 41.32 17.74 1.83
C ARG A 108 40.25 16.65 1.90
N ASN A 109 38.99 17.03 1.74
CA ASN A 109 37.85 16.13 1.77
C ASN A 109 37.53 15.55 0.39
N LEU A 110 38.20 16.00 -0.68
CA LEU A 110 37.95 15.49 -2.03
C LEU A 110 38.83 14.29 -2.33
N ILE A 111 38.20 13.19 -2.70
CA ILE A 111 38.84 11.98 -3.19
C ILE A 111 38.46 11.78 -4.66
N SER A 112 39.43 11.38 -5.49
CA SER A 112 39.12 10.94 -6.84
C SER A 112 38.80 9.46 -6.84
N LEU A 113 37.75 9.11 -7.56
CA LEU A 113 37.41 7.71 -7.86
C LEU A 113 38.16 7.19 -9.09
N ASN A 114 38.81 8.08 -9.86
CA ASN A 114 39.61 7.73 -11.03
C ASN A 114 41.12 7.70 -10.68
N PRO A 115 41.80 6.54 -10.79
CA PRO A 115 43.22 6.40 -10.40
C PRO A 115 44.18 7.21 -11.29
N ASP A 116 43.76 7.57 -12.50
CA ASP A 116 44.59 8.32 -13.45
C ASP A 116 44.61 9.83 -13.14
N LEU A 117 43.65 10.32 -12.34
CA LEU A 117 43.47 11.73 -12.02
C LEU A 117 44.08 12.11 -10.65
N ASN A 118 45.20 12.82 -10.69
CA ASN A 118 45.86 13.35 -9.48
C ASN A 118 45.32 14.73 -9.07
N LEU A 119 44.22 14.76 -8.30
CA LEU A 119 43.60 16.00 -7.79
C LEU A 119 44.55 16.88 -6.95
N SER A 120 45.53 16.25 -6.29
CA SER A 120 46.55 16.92 -5.45
C SER A 120 47.53 17.78 -6.26
N LYS A 121 47.67 17.55 -7.57
CA LYS A 121 48.55 18.33 -8.45
C LYS A 121 47.79 19.35 -9.29
N GLY A 122 46.50 19.13 -9.55
CA GLY A 122 45.71 19.97 -10.47
C GLY A 122 44.78 21.00 -9.84
N ILE A 123 44.28 20.79 -8.62
CA ILE A 123 43.30 21.69 -7.99
C ILE A 123 44.02 22.64 -7.01
N THR A 124 43.90 23.94 -7.26
CA THR A 124 44.51 25.00 -6.45
C THR A 124 43.58 25.46 -5.32
N ARG A 125 42.28 25.62 -5.59
CA ARG A 125 41.28 26.06 -4.59
C ARG A 125 39.93 25.37 -4.82
N THR A 126 39.18 25.23 -3.74
CA THR A 126 37.80 24.72 -3.73
C THR A 126 36.92 25.69 -2.96
N SER A 127 35.71 25.97 -3.42
CA SER A 127 34.76 26.77 -2.63
C SER A 127 34.38 26.02 -1.34
N GLU A 128 34.58 26.68 -0.19
CA GLU A 128 34.15 26.14 1.09
C GLU A 128 32.62 26.04 1.12
N THR A 129 32.12 24.82 1.30
CA THR A 129 30.68 24.56 1.41
C THR A 129 30.41 23.90 2.75
N ASN A 130 29.47 24.47 3.50
CA ASN A 130 29.11 23.97 4.82
C ASN A 130 27.95 22.98 4.70
N VAL A 131 28.12 21.78 5.27
CA VAL A 131 27.08 20.76 5.35
C VAL A 131 26.81 20.46 6.81
N ILE A 132 25.55 20.58 7.22
CA ILE A 132 25.10 20.20 8.55
C ILE A 132 24.96 18.68 8.58
N ILE A 133 25.62 18.03 9.53
CA ILE A 133 25.56 16.59 9.74
C ILE A 133 25.05 16.34 11.15
N ARG A 134 24.02 15.49 11.27
CA ARG A 134 23.39 15.15 12.54
C ARG A 134 23.60 13.68 12.86
N LEU A 135 24.46 13.40 13.85
CA LEU A 135 24.64 12.06 14.39
C LEU A 135 23.49 11.73 15.34
N THR A 136 22.86 10.59 15.11
CA THR A 136 21.78 10.02 15.94
C THR A 136 22.12 8.60 16.34
N LYS A 137 21.39 8.02 17.30
CA LYS A 137 21.55 6.61 17.64
C LYS A 137 20.99 5.73 16.52
N LEU A 138 21.72 4.66 16.20
CA LEU A 138 21.21 3.59 15.37
C LEU A 138 20.34 2.70 16.24
N VAL A 139 19.05 2.60 15.91
CA VAL A 139 18.07 1.83 16.69
C VAL A 139 17.42 0.80 15.77
N SER A 140 17.25 -0.42 16.28
CA SER A 140 16.56 -1.52 15.61
C SER A 140 15.26 -1.83 16.35
N GLU A 141 14.13 -1.73 15.65
CA GLU A 141 12.79 -1.88 16.24
C GLU A 141 11.86 -2.69 15.34
N LYS A 142 10.82 -3.26 15.94
CA LYS A 142 9.74 -3.94 15.21
C LYS A 142 8.63 -2.94 14.90
N ILE A 143 8.39 -2.69 13.62
CA ILE A 143 7.38 -1.73 13.14
C ILE A 143 6.16 -2.49 12.62
N PRO A 144 4.92 -2.05 12.94
CA PRO A 144 3.72 -2.66 12.40
C PRO A 144 3.54 -2.31 10.92
N VAL A 145 3.25 -3.33 10.11
CA VAL A 145 2.81 -3.20 8.73
C VAL A 145 1.34 -3.56 8.67
N PHE A 146 0.48 -2.59 8.35
CA PHE A 146 -0.95 -2.75 8.23
C PHE A 146 -1.32 -3.08 6.79
N ILE A 147 -1.96 -4.23 6.61
CA ILE A 147 -2.52 -4.63 5.33
C ILE A 147 -3.85 -3.90 5.16
N THR A 148 -3.92 -3.07 4.14
CA THR A 148 -5.11 -2.25 3.84
C THR A 148 -6.04 -2.97 2.87
N GLN A 149 -7.27 -2.46 2.72
CA GLN A 149 -8.18 -2.96 1.70
C GLN A 149 -7.52 -2.85 0.31
N PRO A 150 -7.52 -3.94 -0.48
CA PRO A 150 -6.99 -3.91 -1.83
C PRO A 150 -7.68 -2.87 -2.71
N ILE A 151 -6.94 -2.37 -3.68
CA ILE A 151 -7.45 -1.51 -4.76
C ILE A 151 -7.72 -2.35 -6.02
N GLY A 152 -8.35 -1.75 -7.02
CA GLY A 152 -8.71 -2.45 -8.25
C GLY A 152 -9.99 -3.27 -8.13
N GLN A 153 -10.31 -4.02 -9.18
CA GLN A 153 -11.49 -4.89 -9.24
C GLN A 153 -11.07 -6.35 -9.16
N ALA A 154 -11.87 -7.16 -8.47
CA ALA A 154 -11.67 -8.60 -8.46
C ALA A 154 -11.87 -9.20 -9.87
N PRO A 155 -11.21 -10.32 -10.20
CA PRO A 155 -11.37 -10.98 -11.49
C PRO A 155 -12.82 -11.35 -11.80
N THR A 156 -13.20 -11.34 -13.08
CA THR A 156 -14.57 -11.61 -13.50
C THR A 156 -15.07 -12.97 -13.00
N GLY A 157 -16.24 -12.98 -12.36
CA GLY A 157 -16.84 -14.18 -11.74
C GLY A 157 -16.41 -14.41 -10.30
N TYR A 158 -15.53 -13.56 -9.77
CA TYR A 158 -15.09 -13.58 -8.37
C TYR A 158 -15.37 -12.24 -7.70
N GLN A 159 -15.53 -12.29 -6.39
CA GLN A 159 -15.67 -11.13 -5.54
C GLN A 159 -14.61 -11.21 -4.44
N TYR A 160 -13.88 -10.11 -4.23
CA TYR A 160 -13.00 -9.98 -3.07
C TYR A 160 -13.79 -10.27 -1.79
N LEU A 161 -13.28 -11.13 -0.92
CA LEU A 161 -13.89 -11.50 0.34
C LEU A 161 -13.17 -10.82 1.50
N ASP A 162 -11.88 -11.11 1.64
CA ASP A 162 -11.05 -10.60 2.73
C ASP A 162 -9.55 -10.72 2.43
N ILE A 163 -8.72 -10.20 3.33
CA ILE A 163 -7.26 -10.35 3.30
C ILE A 163 -6.74 -10.68 4.69
N TRP A 164 -5.85 -11.66 4.78
CA TRP A 164 -5.32 -12.10 6.08
C TRP A 164 -3.84 -12.42 5.99
N PRO A 165 -3.01 -12.09 7.01
CA PRO A 165 -3.35 -11.35 8.23
C PRO A 165 -3.44 -9.84 7.99
N TYR A 166 -4.23 -9.13 8.82
CA TYR A 166 -4.38 -7.67 8.71
C TYR A 166 -3.16 -6.87 9.18
N GLN A 167 -2.29 -7.49 9.99
CA GLN A 167 -1.10 -6.84 10.53
C GLN A 167 0.08 -7.80 10.56
N LEU A 168 1.20 -7.33 10.04
CA LEU A 168 2.51 -7.96 10.07
C LEU A 168 3.50 -7.08 10.84
N ARG A 169 4.68 -7.60 11.14
CA ARG A 169 5.78 -6.91 11.79
C ARG A 169 7.01 -6.92 10.90
N LEU A 170 7.72 -5.81 10.85
CA LEU A 170 8.94 -5.67 10.08
C LEU A 170 10.05 -5.17 11.00
N ASN A 171 11.18 -5.89 11.04
CA ASN A 171 12.36 -5.41 11.75
C ASN A 171 13.10 -4.39 10.89
N ILE A 172 13.32 -3.20 11.44
CA ILE A 172 14.00 -2.11 10.74
C ILE A 172 15.07 -1.53 11.65
N SER A 173 16.23 -1.28 11.06
CA SER A 173 17.32 -0.54 11.69
C SER A 173 17.53 0.80 10.99
N GLY A 174 17.69 1.87 11.76
CA GLY A 174 17.87 3.21 11.21
C GLY A 174 18.03 4.31 12.26
N PRO A 175 18.01 5.59 11.84
CA PRO A 175 18.05 6.73 12.74
C PRO A 175 16.87 6.71 13.72
N GLU A 176 17.15 6.93 15.01
CA GLU A 176 16.17 6.86 16.11
C GLU A 176 14.86 7.62 15.81
N ASP A 177 14.94 8.86 15.35
CA ASP A 177 13.77 9.69 15.04
C ASP A 177 12.89 9.09 13.91
N VAL A 178 13.54 8.52 12.89
CA VAL A 178 12.86 7.92 11.74
C VAL A 178 12.16 6.64 12.17
N VAL A 179 12.87 5.78 12.90
CA VAL A 179 12.35 4.51 13.39
C VAL A 179 11.20 4.73 14.37
N LYS A 180 11.32 5.68 15.31
CA LYS A 180 10.23 6.06 16.23
C LYS A 180 8.98 6.55 15.50
N ARG A 181 9.16 7.38 14.47
CA ARG A 181 8.05 7.88 13.64
C ARG A 181 7.37 6.75 12.86
N LEU A 182 8.14 5.80 12.33
CA LEU A 182 7.58 4.63 11.64
C LEU A 182 6.86 3.70 12.63
N LYS A 183 7.38 3.52 13.84
CA LYS A 183 6.73 2.72 14.89
C LYS A 183 5.39 3.30 15.32
N SER A 184 5.26 4.62 15.41
CA SER A 184 4.00 5.26 15.82
C SER A 184 2.96 5.32 14.71
N LYS A 185 3.37 5.52 13.45
CA LYS A 185 2.44 5.58 12.30
C LYS A 185 2.12 4.22 11.69
N GLY A 186 3.04 3.27 11.80
CA GLY A 186 3.05 2.04 11.02
C GLY A 186 3.28 2.29 9.52
N ILE A 187 3.36 1.20 8.78
CA ILE A 187 3.51 1.19 7.32
C ILE A 187 2.24 0.58 6.74
N ARG A 188 1.74 1.14 5.63
CA ARG A 188 0.57 0.58 4.93
C ARG A 188 1.03 -0.21 3.72
N LEU A 189 0.52 -1.42 3.57
CA LEU A 189 0.69 -2.23 2.38
C LEU A 189 -0.69 -2.40 1.71
N THR A 190 -0.75 -2.11 0.41
CA THR A 190 -1.97 -2.16 -0.39
C THR A 190 -1.68 -3.00 -1.62
N PHE A 191 -2.55 -3.96 -1.91
CA PHE A 191 -2.45 -4.80 -3.11
C PHE A 191 -3.43 -4.33 -4.17
N ASP A 192 -3.07 -4.51 -5.44
CA ASP A 192 -3.98 -4.33 -6.56
C ASP A 192 -4.56 -5.68 -6.97
N LEU A 193 -5.89 -5.80 -6.94
CA LEU A 193 -6.58 -7.03 -7.35
C LEU A 193 -6.49 -7.29 -8.86
N SER A 194 -6.18 -6.25 -9.64
CA SER A 194 -6.02 -6.34 -11.10
C SER A 194 -4.81 -7.18 -11.49
N ASP A 195 -3.86 -7.36 -10.58
CA ASP A 195 -2.67 -8.19 -10.77
C ASP A 195 -2.96 -9.70 -10.57
N ILE A 196 -4.16 -10.05 -10.08
CA ILE A 196 -4.60 -11.44 -9.90
C ILE A 196 -5.50 -11.80 -11.08
N THR A 197 -5.23 -12.92 -11.74
CA THR A 197 -6.00 -13.35 -12.91
C THR A 197 -7.08 -14.36 -12.56
N LYS A 198 -8.15 -14.39 -13.37
CA LYS A 198 -9.20 -15.41 -13.23
C LYS A 198 -8.65 -16.83 -13.37
N ALA A 199 -7.70 -17.05 -14.29
CA ALA A 199 -7.11 -18.36 -14.52
C ALA A 199 -6.36 -18.90 -13.29
N GLU A 200 -5.68 -18.02 -12.54
CA GLU A 200 -5.04 -18.40 -11.28
C GLU A 200 -6.07 -18.83 -10.22
N LEU A 201 -7.17 -18.09 -10.09
CA LEU A 201 -8.25 -18.44 -9.16
C LEU A 201 -8.98 -19.73 -9.55
N ASP A 202 -9.25 -19.93 -10.84
CA ASP A 202 -9.85 -21.17 -11.36
C ASP A 202 -8.93 -22.38 -11.11
N ALA A 203 -7.61 -22.21 -11.29
CA ALA A 203 -6.62 -23.27 -11.05
C ALA A 203 -6.47 -23.63 -9.56
N LEU A 204 -6.56 -22.65 -8.67
CA LEU A 204 -6.55 -22.89 -7.22
C LEU A 204 -7.76 -23.70 -6.76
N ARG A 205 -8.93 -23.45 -7.36
CA ARG A 205 -10.18 -24.17 -7.10
C ARG A 205 -10.20 -25.59 -7.66
N ALA A 206 -9.49 -25.83 -8.76
CA ALA A 206 -9.43 -27.17 -9.35
C ALA A 206 -8.60 -28.16 -8.51
N ARG A 207 -8.00 -27.71 -7.39
CA ARG A 207 -7.19 -28.55 -6.51
C ARG A 207 -8.09 -29.49 -5.69
N PRO A 208 -7.70 -30.77 -5.51
CA PRO A 208 -8.48 -31.72 -4.72
C PRO A 208 -8.67 -31.28 -3.26
N ASP A 209 -7.72 -30.50 -2.74
CA ASP A 209 -7.67 -30.05 -1.34
C ASP A 209 -8.40 -28.72 -1.10
N SER A 210 -8.87 -28.02 -2.14
CA SER A 210 -9.75 -26.88 -1.90
C SER A 210 -11.12 -27.42 -1.52
N ALA A 211 -11.60 -27.04 -0.33
CA ALA A 211 -12.94 -27.35 0.13
C ALA A 211 -13.95 -27.15 -1.01
N GLN A 212 -14.97 -28.00 -1.11
CA GLN A 212 -16.02 -27.97 -2.16
C GLN A 212 -16.84 -26.65 -2.22
N GLY A 213 -16.39 -25.60 -1.54
CA GLY A 213 -16.96 -24.27 -1.51
C GLY A 213 -16.62 -23.41 -2.72
N ASP A 214 -17.32 -22.29 -2.80
CA ASP A 214 -17.08 -21.24 -3.79
C ASP A 214 -15.95 -20.27 -3.36
N GLU A 215 -15.32 -20.51 -2.20
CA GLU A 215 -14.22 -19.70 -1.68
C GLU A 215 -12.86 -20.14 -2.22
N VAL A 216 -12.00 -19.16 -2.55
CA VAL A 216 -10.65 -19.38 -3.06
C VAL A 216 -9.67 -18.46 -2.35
N SER A 217 -8.58 -19.04 -1.84
CA SER A 217 -7.51 -18.32 -1.14
C SER A 217 -6.31 -18.14 -2.07
N TYR A 218 -5.99 -16.90 -2.44
CA TYR A 218 -4.80 -16.57 -3.24
C TYR A 218 -3.65 -16.14 -2.32
N PHE A 219 -2.62 -16.97 -2.18
CA PHE A 219 -1.44 -16.64 -1.40
C PHE A 219 -0.60 -15.57 -2.11
N VAL A 220 -0.32 -14.49 -1.39
CA VAL A 220 0.44 -13.36 -1.93
C VAL A 220 1.87 -13.82 -2.25
N PRO A 221 2.40 -13.58 -3.46
CA PRO A 221 3.78 -13.89 -3.81
C PRO A 221 4.80 -13.07 -3.02
N GLU A 222 6.00 -13.62 -2.79
CA GLU A 222 7.08 -12.96 -2.02
C GLU A 222 7.48 -11.59 -2.58
N GLN A 223 7.45 -11.43 -3.91
CA GLN A 223 7.73 -10.16 -4.58
C GLN A 223 6.80 -9.00 -4.14
N TRP A 224 5.58 -9.30 -3.67
CA TRP A 224 4.64 -8.29 -3.18
C TRP A 224 4.76 -8.07 -1.66
N LYS A 225 5.47 -8.94 -0.93
CA LYS A 225 5.69 -8.85 0.52
C LYS A 225 6.86 -7.92 0.85
N ARG A 226 6.92 -6.78 0.15
CA ARG A 226 7.99 -5.79 0.24
C ARG A 226 7.40 -4.41 0.47
N VAL A 227 8.07 -3.60 1.29
CA VAL A 227 7.66 -2.21 1.57
C VAL A 227 8.74 -1.23 1.15
N SER A 228 8.34 -0.15 0.49
CA SER A 228 9.25 0.94 0.13
C SER A 228 9.36 1.94 1.27
N ILE A 229 10.58 2.13 1.78
CA ILE A 229 10.88 3.12 2.83
C ILE A 229 12.06 3.98 2.37
N PRO A 230 11.83 4.99 1.52
CA PRO A 230 12.90 5.79 0.88
C PRO A 230 13.85 6.47 1.86
N LEU A 231 13.40 6.71 3.09
CA LEU A 231 14.19 7.33 4.16
C LEU A 231 15.30 6.43 4.72
N LEU A 232 15.24 5.13 4.44
CA LEU A 232 16.17 4.13 4.97
C LEU A 232 16.86 3.34 3.85
N SER A 233 16.16 3.07 2.76
CA SER A 233 16.67 2.30 1.63
C SER A 233 16.03 2.76 0.33
N GLU A 234 16.82 2.81 -0.73
CA GLU A 234 16.33 3.02 -2.11
C GLU A 234 15.59 1.78 -2.63
N ALA A 235 16.01 0.59 -2.17
CA ALA A 235 15.38 -0.67 -2.52
C ALA A 235 14.25 -1.03 -1.52
N PRO A 236 13.16 -1.69 -1.98
CA PRO A 236 12.13 -2.21 -1.10
C PRO A 236 12.68 -3.21 -0.08
N ILE A 237 12.16 -3.16 1.14
CA ILE A 237 12.55 -4.03 2.26
C ILE A 237 11.55 -5.18 2.36
N GLU A 238 12.04 -6.42 2.43
CA GLU A 238 11.22 -7.62 2.61
C GLU A 238 10.65 -7.71 4.03
N ILE A 239 9.40 -8.15 4.15
CA ILE A 239 8.74 -8.37 5.44
C ILE A 239 9.23 -9.67 6.06
N ASP A 240 9.93 -9.56 7.19
CA ASP A 240 10.55 -10.69 7.90
C ASP A 240 9.67 -11.29 9.01
N ASP A 241 8.35 -11.07 8.95
CA ASP A 241 7.38 -11.70 9.84
C ASP A 241 7.14 -13.17 9.42
N PRO A 242 7.29 -14.16 10.32
CA PRO A 242 6.89 -15.54 10.04
C PRO A 242 5.44 -15.67 9.56
N ARG A 243 4.53 -14.79 10.00
CA ARG A 243 3.12 -14.77 9.59
C ARG A 243 2.93 -14.30 8.15
N ALA A 244 3.92 -13.66 7.53
CA ALA A 244 3.86 -13.23 6.14
C ALA A 244 3.72 -14.40 5.17
N LYS A 245 4.11 -15.63 5.56
CA LYS A 245 3.87 -16.86 4.80
C LYS A 245 2.38 -17.12 4.57
N ASN A 246 1.55 -16.73 5.54
CA ASN A 246 0.10 -16.95 5.52
C ASN A 246 -0.65 -15.77 4.90
N LEU A 247 0.07 -14.77 4.36
CA LEU A 247 -0.54 -13.61 3.72
C LEU A 247 -1.25 -14.03 2.44
N ARG A 248 -2.57 -13.87 2.43
CA ARG A 248 -3.45 -14.29 1.34
C ARG A 248 -4.62 -13.35 1.15
N VAL A 249 -5.11 -13.29 -0.08
CA VAL A 249 -6.31 -12.58 -0.49
C VAL A 249 -7.38 -13.61 -0.79
N ASP A 250 -8.51 -13.52 -0.12
CA ASP A 250 -9.60 -14.46 -0.28
C ASP A 250 -10.65 -13.91 -1.22
N PHE A 251 -11.20 -14.80 -2.03
CA PHE A 251 -12.25 -14.53 -2.99
C PHE A 251 -13.41 -15.49 -2.78
N VAL A 252 -14.61 -15.05 -3.14
CA VAL A 252 -15.77 -15.91 -3.28
C VAL A 252 -16.27 -15.84 -4.71
N ARG A 253 -16.61 -16.98 -5.29
CA ARG A 253 -17.23 -17.02 -6.61
C ARG A 253 -18.58 -16.32 -6.56
N ILE A 254 -18.86 -15.55 -7.60
CA ILE A 254 -20.16 -14.94 -7.78
C ILE A 254 -21.12 -16.06 -8.24
N SER A 255 -21.87 -16.61 -7.29
CA SER A 255 -22.96 -17.56 -7.53
C SER A 255 -24.26 -17.03 -6.93
N LEU A 256 -25.37 -17.28 -7.64
CA LEU A 256 -26.71 -16.98 -7.16
C LEU A 256 -27.22 -18.16 -6.32
N LEU A 257 -27.36 -17.94 -5.02
CA LEU A 257 -27.71 -18.97 -4.05
C LEU A 257 -29.18 -18.81 -3.64
N PRO A 258 -30.04 -19.83 -3.79
CA PRO A 258 -31.44 -19.74 -3.39
C PRO A 258 -31.57 -19.65 -1.87
N ILE A 259 -32.46 -18.78 -1.40
CA ILE A 259 -32.91 -18.73 -0.01
C ILE A 259 -34.19 -19.55 0.05
N ASN A 260 -34.11 -20.74 0.66
CA ASN A 260 -35.21 -21.70 0.62
C ASN A 260 -36.27 -21.42 1.71
N SER A 261 -36.00 -20.47 2.60
CA SER A 261 -36.91 -20.01 3.63
C SER A 261 -37.78 -18.83 3.15
N LYS A 262 -39.00 -18.76 3.68
CA LYS A 262 -39.85 -17.58 3.52
C LYS A 262 -39.40 -16.51 4.51
N ILE A 263 -38.96 -15.35 4.02
CA ILE A 263 -38.45 -14.27 4.86
C ILE A 263 -39.64 -13.48 5.45
N PRO A 264 -39.82 -13.44 6.78
CA PRO A 264 -40.85 -12.64 7.43
C PRO A 264 -40.62 -11.15 7.25
N VAL A 265 -41.71 -10.40 7.19
CA VAL A 265 -41.72 -8.94 7.13
C VAL A 265 -42.45 -8.41 8.36
N SER A 266 -41.78 -7.51 9.08
CA SER A 266 -42.33 -6.90 10.30
C SER A 266 -42.28 -5.38 10.25
N LEU A 267 -43.23 -4.75 10.91
CA LEU A 267 -43.26 -3.30 11.11
C LEU A 267 -42.61 -2.95 12.45
N TYR A 268 -41.67 -2.01 12.45
CA TYR A 268 -41.08 -1.43 13.65
C TYR A 268 -41.66 -0.04 13.90
N PHE A 269 -42.04 0.22 15.15
CA PHE A 269 -42.68 1.46 15.56
C PHE A 269 -41.76 2.21 16.54
N PRO A 270 -41.12 3.31 16.12
CA PRO A 270 -40.34 4.15 17.03
C PRO A 270 -41.20 4.65 18.20
N THR A 271 -40.62 4.66 19.40
CA THR A 271 -41.35 5.00 20.63
C THR A 271 -41.94 6.41 20.62
N GLU A 272 -41.29 7.34 19.93
CA GLU A 272 -41.70 8.74 19.80
C GLU A 272 -43.07 8.88 19.12
N ASN A 273 -43.42 7.94 18.25
CA ASN A 273 -44.59 8.01 17.39
C ASN A 273 -45.73 7.06 17.80
N LEU A 274 -45.59 6.30 18.89
CA LEU A 274 -46.54 5.24 19.28
C LEU A 274 -47.98 5.69 19.48
N ASN A 275 -48.18 6.95 19.93
CA ASN A 275 -49.51 7.52 20.12
C ASN A 275 -50.27 7.67 18.80
N ARG A 276 -49.55 7.81 17.68
CA ARG A 276 -50.11 8.00 16.34
C ARG A 276 -50.01 6.74 15.48
N TYR A 277 -48.88 6.04 15.56
CA TYR A 277 -48.58 4.85 14.75
C TYR A 277 -48.20 3.69 15.66
N ASN A 278 -49.00 2.63 15.65
CA ASN A 278 -48.79 1.45 16.49
C ASN A 278 -49.29 0.17 15.80
N PRO A 279 -48.96 -1.02 16.32
CA PRO A 279 -49.38 -2.28 15.72
C PRO A 279 -50.91 -2.51 15.66
N LYS A 280 -51.71 -1.73 16.40
CA LYS A 280 -53.18 -1.88 16.38
C LYS A 280 -53.82 -1.12 15.24
N ASN A 281 -53.26 0.03 14.85
CA ASN A 281 -53.84 0.87 13.81
C ASN A 281 -53.10 0.72 12.46
N ILE A 282 -51.82 0.36 12.46
CA ILE A 282 -51.06 0.14 11.22
C ILE A 282 -50.91 -1.35 10.94
N SER A 283 -51.22 -1.77 9.72
CA SER A 283 -51.05 -3.14 9.23
C SER A 283 -50.34 -3.18 7.89
N LEU A 284 -49.67 -4.31 7.61
CA LEU A 284 -49.07 -4.58 6.31
C LEU A 284 -50.14 -5.13 5.36
N THR A 285 -50.14 -4.65 4.12
CA THR A 285 -51.10 -5.08 3.10
C THR A 285 -50.55 -6.26 2.32
N THR A 286 -51.36 -7.30 2.15
CA THR A 286 -51.03 -8.42 1.26
C THR A 286 -51.08 -7.99 -0.20
N GLY A 287 -50.21 -8.58 -1.02
CA GLY A 287 -50.07 -8.20 -2.42
C GLY A 287 -49.11 -9.12 -3.17
N PRO A 288 -48.64 -8.74 -4.36
CA PRO A 288 -47.74 -9.58 -5.16
C PRO A 288 -46.42 -9.94 -4.46
N LEU A 289 -45.92 -9.05 -3.61
CA LEU A 289 -44.67 -9.24 -2.86
C LEU A 289 -44.89 -9.88 -1.49
N ILE A 290 -46.08 -9.74 -0.89
CA ILE A 290 -46.36 -10.12 0.51
C ILE A 290 -47.56 -11.05 0.59
N GLN A 291 -47.36 -12.18 1.23
CA GLN A 291 -48.40 -13.16 1.53
C GLN A 291 -48.47 -13.39 3.05
N SER A 292 -49.67 -13.57 3.58
CA SER A 292 -49.85 -14.00 4.97
C SER A 292 -49.83 -15.53 5.05
N VAL A 293 -48.93 -16.09 5.86
CA VAL A 293 -48.78 -17.54 6.08
C VAL A 293 -48.71 -17.78 7.58
N GLY A 294 -49.67 -18.53 8.13
CA GLY A 294 -49.68 -18.86 9.56
C GLY A 294 -49.78 -17.65 10.50
N GLY A 295 -50.37 -16.54 10.04
CA GLY A 295 -50.46 -15.29 10.81
C GLY A 295 -49.22 -14.41 10.73
N LEU A 296 -48.22 -14.77 9.92
CA LEU A 296 -47.04 -13.95 9.63
C LEU A 296 -47.09 -13.46 8.20
N ASP A 297 -46.73 -12.20 7.99
CA ASP A 297 -46.53 -11.66 6.66
C ASP A 297 -45.13 -12.03 6.17
N VAL A 298 -45.05 -12.68 5.01
CA VAL A 298 -43.79 -13.17 4.43
C VAL A 298 -43.65 -12.73 2.99
N PHE A 299 -42.41 -12.66 2.51
CA PHE A 299 -42.15 -12.45 1.09
C PHE A 299 -42.67 -13.62 0.24
N ALA A 300 -43.51 -13.31 -0.74
CA ALA A 300 -44.16 -14.31 -1.58
C ALA A 300 -43.22 -14.88 -2.65
N ILE A 301 -42.37 -14.03 -3.22
CA ILE A 301 -41.47 -14.37 -4.33
C ILE A 301 -40.21 -15.13 -3.87
N PRO A 302 -39.62 -15.99 -4.73
CA PRO A 302 -38.30 -16.56 -4.48
C PRO A 302 -37.23 -15.47 -4.37
N LEU A 303 -36.32 -15.64 -3.41
CA LEU A 303 -35.21 -14.72 -3.18
C LEU A 303 -33.89 -15.47 -3.18
N TYR A 304 -32.84 -14.76 -3.55
CA TYR A 304 -31.51 -15.29 -3.71
C TYR A 304 -30.48 -14.40 -3.02
N ALA A 305 -29.35 -14.99 -2.64
CA ALA A 305 -28.17 -14.29 -2.15
C ALA A 305 -27.04 -14.39 -3.18
N LYS A 306 -26.17 -13.38 -3.23
CA LYS A 306 -25.01 -13.34 -4.12
C LYS A 306 -23.80 -12.82 -3.36
N GLY A 307 -22.61 -13.36 -3.64
CA GLY A 307 -21.37 -12.90 -3.00
C GLY A 307 -21.15 -13.39 -1.57
N VAL A 308 -21.80 -14.49 -1.20
CA VAL A 308 -21.65 -15.17 0.10
C VAL A 308 -21.53 -16.67 -0.15
N SER A 309 -21.06 -17.44 0.83
CA SER A 309 -20.91 -18.88 0.65
C SER A 309 -22.23 -19.66 0.86
N PRO A 310 -22.37 -20.85 0.25
CA PRO A 310 -23.53 -21.72 0.48
C PRO A 310 -23.75 -22.06 1.96
N LEU A 311 -22.66 -22.29 2.71
CA LEU A 311 -22.73 -22.54 4.14
C LEU A 311 -23.28 -21.33 4.90
N PHE A 312 -22.84 -20.12 4.56
CA PHE A 312 -23.37 -18.91 5.16
C PHE A 312 -24.89 -18.81 4.96
N VAL A 313 -25.37 -18.98 3.72
CA VAL A 313 -26.81 -18.92 3.40
C VAL A 313 -27.58 -19.96 4.21
N ARG A 314 -27.12 -21.21 4.26
CA ARG A 314 -27.75 -22.30 5.02
C ARG A 314 -27.88 -21.98 6.52
N ILE A 315 -26.90 -21.28 7.08
CA ILE A 315 -26.92 -20.91 8.51
C ILE A 315 -27.90 -19.77 8.76
N VAL A 316 -27.95 -18.77 7.88
CA VAL A 316 -28.73 -17.55 8.11
C VAL A 316 -30.16 -17.61 7.59
N GLU A 317 -30.46 -18.44 6.59
CA GLU A 317 -31.75 -18.38 5.85
C GLU A 317 -32.99 -18.42 6.76
N ASN A 318 -32.97 -19.20 7.83
CA ASN A 318 -34.10 -19.32 8.77
C ASN A 318 -34.11 -18.27 9.89
N MET A 319 -33.13 -17.37 9.91
CA MET A 319 -32.92 -16.33 10.92
C MET A 319 -32.80 -14.95 10.27
N LEU A 320 -33.43 -14.76 9.10
CA LEU A 320 -33.58 -13.47 8.44
C LEU A 320 -34.97 -12.90 8.68
N LYS A 321 -35.08 -11.59 8.85
CA LYS A 321 -36.34 -10.86 8.70
C LYS A 321 -36.12 -9.54 7.98
N ILE A 322 -37.16 -9.03 7.33
CA ILE A 322 -37.18 -7.66 6.80
C ILE A 322 -37.99 -6.80 7.76
N THR A 323 -37.42 -5.68 8.18
CA THR A 323 -38.07 -4.74 9.11
C THR A 323 -38.28 -3.41 8.42
N ILE A 324 -39.53 -2.93 8.41
CA ILE A 324 -39.93 -1.62 7.87
C ILE A 324 -40.17 -0.70 9.06
N THR A 325 -39.46 0.41 9.12
CA THR A 325 -39.58 1.38 10.20
C THR A 325 -40.67 2.39 9.86
N ILE A 326 -41.67 2.50 10.73
CA ILE A 326 -42.79 3.44 10.62
C ILE A 326 -42.37 4.79 11.20
N ASP A 327 -41.56 5.51 10.43
CA ASP A 327 -41.13 6.87 10.79
C ASP A 327 -41.38 7.83 9.61
N PRO A 328 -42.55 8.51 9.58
CA PRO A 328 -42.90 9.42 8.51
C PRO A 328 -42.32 10.83 8.71
N SER A 329 -41.31 10.99 9.58
CA SER A 329 -40.58 12.26 9.73
C SER A 329 -39.81 12.64 8.45
N ASP A 330 -39.66 11.70 7.51
CA ASP A 330 -39.04 11.93 6.22
C ASP A 330 -40.02 12.51 5.17
N ILE A 331 -39.59 13.58 4.49
CA ILE A 331 -40.36 14.37 3.51
C ILE A 331 -40.76 13.52 2.27
N THR A 332 -40.19 12.32 2.13
CA THR A 332 -40.19 11.48 0.93
C THR A 332 -41.38 10.52 0.79
N LYS A 333 -42.27 10.40 1.78
CA LYS A 333 -43.40 9.42 1.81
C LYS A 333 -43.00 7.93 1.70
N GLU A 334 -41.71 7.62 1.61
CA GLU A 334 -41.19 6.26 1.57
C GLU A 334 -40.67 5.87 2.95
N LEU A 335 -41.06 4.68 3.42
CA LEU A 335 -40.65 4.17 4.72
C LEU A 335 -39.30 3.44 4.60
N PRO A 336 -38.33 3.73 5.49
CA PRO A 336 -37.07 3.01 5.50
C PRO A 336 -37.27 1.55 5.90
N TRP A 337 -36.46 0.67 5.32
CA TRP A 337 -36.47 -0.75 5.63
C TRP A 337 -35.06 -1.33 5.67
N SER A 338 -34.89 -2.45 6.38
CA SER A 338 -33.61 -3.15 6.47
C SER A 338 -33.80 -4.67 6.58
N ILE A 339 -32.73 -5.41 6.29
CA ILE A 339 -32.64 -6.85 6.55
C ILE A 339 -31.96 -7.01 7.90
N GLU A 340 -32.56 -7.79 8.79
CA GLU A 340 -32.03 -8.10 10.11
C GLU A 340 -31.73 -9.59 10.23
N PHE A 341 -30.62 -9.89 10.90
CA PHE A 341 -30.21 -11.24 11.26
C PHE A 341 -30.58 -11.50 12.73
N ILE A 342 -31.46 -12.45 12.97
CA ILE A 342 -31.90 -12.82 14.31
C ILE A 342 -30.76 -13.53 15.04
N ASN A 343 -30.33 -12.94 16.16
CA ASN A 343 -29.24 -13.47 16.99
C ASN A 343 -27.93 -13.72 16.20
N SER A 344 -27.37 -12.64 15.66
CA SER A 344 -26.13 -12.65 14.86
C SER A 344 -24.97 -13.40 15.53
N ARG A 345 -24.81 -13.27 16.85
CA ARG A 345 -23.75 -13.94 17.62
C ARG A 345 -23.89 -15.47 17.58
N LEU A 346 -25.10 -15.99 17.79
CA LEU A 346 -25.34 -17.43 17.69
C LEU A 346 -25.07 -17.96 16.28
N LEU A 347 -25.41 -17.19 15.24
CA LEU A 347 -25.14 -17.56 13.85
C LEU A 347 -23.64 -17.57 13.55
N GLU A 348 -22.91 -16.57 14.05
CA GLU A 348 -21.45 -16.49 13.96
C GLU A 348 -20.79 -17.71 14.63
N ASP A 349 -21.19 -18.03 15.87
CA ASP A 349 -20.65 -19.16 16.61
C ASP A 349 -20.93 -20.51 15.92
N ARG A 350 -22.12 -20.69 15.33
CA ARG A 350 -22.44 -21.88 14.51
C ARG A 350 -21.58 -21.97 13.26
N TYR A 351 -21.40 -20.86 12.54
CA TYR A 351 -20.57 -20.81 11.35
C TYR A 351 -19.12 -21.21 11.67
N VAL A 352 -18.55 -20.60 12.71
CA VAL A 352 -17.19 -20.90 13.18
C VAL A 352 -17.09 -22.36 13.59
N SER A 353 -18.03 -22.88 14.40
CA SER A 353 -18.00 -24.26 14.86
C SER A 353 -18.01 -25.29 13.72
N ILE A 354 -18.81 -25.05 12.68
CA ILE A 354 -18.85 -25.92 11.49
C ILE A 354 -17.52 -25.83 10.73
N MET A 355 -17.02 -24.62 10.46
CA MET A 355 -15.77 -24.41 9.72
C MET A 355 -14.51 -24.88 10.47
N MET A 356 -14.56 -24.91 11.80
CA MET A 356 -13.48 -25.43 12.65
C MET A 356 -13.48 -26.96 12.68
N SER A 357 -14.64 -27.60 12.56
CA SER A 357 -14.75 -29.07 12.52
C SER A 357 -14.50 -29.65 11.13
N ASP A 358 -14.60 -28.84 10.08
CA ASP A 358 -14.25 -29.25 8.72
C ASP A 358 -12.72 -29.41 8.55
N ILE A 359 -12.31 -30.63 8.21
CA ILE A 359 -10.91 -31.03 8.03
C ILE A 359 -10.43 -30.80 6.59
N SER A 360 -11.35 -30.50 5.66
CA SER A 360 -11.05 -30.47 4.22
C SER A 360 -10.16 -29.31 3.77
N ASP A 361 -10.17 -28.17 4.48
CA ASP A 361 -9.38 -26.99 4.09
C ASP A 361 -7.99 -26.99 4.74
N SER A 362 -7.07 -27.79 4.19
CA SER A 362 -5.69 -27.93 4.69
C SER A 362 -4.96 -26.59 4.84
N GLN A 363 -5.31 -25.58 4.05
CA GLN A 363 -4.69 -24.25 4.04
C GLN A 363 -5.13 -23.38 5.23
N ILE A 364 -6.32 -23.62 5.78
CA ILE A 364 -6.78 -22.95 7.00
C ILE A 364 -6.20 -23.63 8.25
N HIS A 365 -5.93 -24.94 8.20
CA HIS A 365 -5.33 -25.70 9.31
C HIS A 365 -3.89 -25.30 9.65
N GLU A 366 -3.17 -24.67 8.71
CA GLU A 366 -1.82 -24.14 8.97
C GLU A 366 -1.81 -22.91 9.90
N LEU A 367 -2.97 -22.27 10.11
CA LEU A 367 -3.11 -21.16 11.05
C LEU A 367 -3.12 -21.65 12.50
N GLN A 368 -2.57 -20.84 13.40
CA GLN A 368 -2.75 -21.06 14.84
C GLN A 368 -4.25 -21.05 15.18
N PRO A 369 -4.75 -21.92 16.09
CA PRO A 369 -6.19 -22.08 16.34
C PRO A 369 -6.93 -20.78 16.65
N LEU A 370 -6.32 -19.90 17.45
CA LEU A 370 -6.88 -18.59 17.80
C LEU A 370 -6.97 -17.64 16.59
N ASP A 371 -5.92 -17.61 15.77
CA ASP A 371 -5.89 -16.79 14.54
C ASP A 371 -6.94 -17.30 13.54
N ARG A 372 -7.13 -18.61 13.46
CA ARG A 372 -8.15 -19.25 12.61
C ARG A 372 -9.57 -18.87 13.04
N GLU A 373 -9.86 -18.95 14.33
CA GLU A 373 -11.18 -18.60 14.84
C GLU A 373 -11.52 -17.13 14.51
N GLU A 374 -10.62 -16.21 14.83
CA GLU A 374 -10.82 -14.79 14.59
C GLU A 374 -10.98 -14.47 13.08
N TYR A 375 -10.21 -15.15 12.24
CA TYR A 375 -10.35 -15.08 10.79
C TYR A 375 -11.75 -15.52 10.32
N LEU A 376 -12.24 -16.67 10.79
CA LEU A 376 -13.57 -17.18 10.42
C LEU A 376 -14.70 -16.27 10.90
N ARG A 377 -14.55 -15.69 12.10
CA ARG A 377 -15.49 -14.70 12.65
C ARG A 377 -15.56 -13.45 11.77
N ASN A 378 -14.41 -12.91 11.37
CA ASN A 378 -14.35 -11.74 10.49
C ASN A 378 -14.92 -12.03 9.10
N ARG A 379 -14.67 -13.23 8.56
CA ARG A 379 -15.30 -13.68 7.31
C ARG A 379 -16.83 -13.69 7.41
N PHE A 380 -17.39 -14.27 8.49
CA PHE A 380 -18.84 -14.29 8.73
C PHE A 380 -19.43 -12.87 8.79
N ARG A 381 -18.79 -11.97 9.53
CA ARG A 381 -19.20 -10.56 9.64
C ARG A 381 -19.11 -9.84 8.28
N SER A 382 -18.10 -10.13 7.47
CA SER A 382 -17.97 -9.61 6.10
C SER A 382 -19.15 -10.04 5.24
N TYR A 383 -19.53 -11.32 5.28
CA TYR A 383 -20.73 -11.82 4.59
C TYR A 383 -22.00 -11.11 5.06
N MET A 384 -22.22 -10.96 6.37
CA MET A 384 -23.40 -10.25 6.89
C MET A 384 -23.49 -8.80 6.38
N ASN A 385 -22.38 -8.06 6.46
CA ASN A 385 -22.35 -6.64 6.07
C ASN A 385 -22.64 -6.44 4.57
N ARG A 386 -22.27 -7.42 3.76
CA ARG A 386 -22.38 -7.39 2.30
C ARG A 386 -23.58 -8.17 1.78
N PHE A 387 -24.33 -8.82 2.66
CA PHE A 387 -25.47 -9.64 2.30
C PHE A 387 -26.53 -8.80 1.59
N ARG A 388 -26.97 -9.25 0.42
CA ARG A 388 -28.01 -8.59 -0.38
C ARG A 388 -28.94 -9.66 -0.95
N LEU A 389 -30.21 -9.28 -1.08
CA LEU A 389 -31.25 -10.11 -1.68
C LEU A 389 -31.42 -9.78 -3.16
N TYR A 390 -31.66 -10.82 -3.96
CA TYR A 390 -31.83 -10.78 -5.40
C TYR A 390 -33.10 -11.54 -5.81
N LYS A 391 -33.73 -11.12 -6.90
CA LYS A 391 -34.85 -11.83 -7.56
C LYS A 391 -34.36 -12.75 -8.67
N SER A 392 -33.28 -12.37 -9.34
CA SER A 392 -32.60 -13.13 -10.39
C SER A 392 -31.13 -12.70 -10.48
N GLU A 393 -30.34 -13.29 -11.40
CA GLU A 393 -28.89 -13.06 -11.53
C GLU A 393 -28.50 -11.57 -11.60
N ASP A 394 -29.26 -10.78 -12.35
CA ASP A 394 -28.97 -9.37 -12.62
C ASP A 394 -29.92 -8.41 -11.89
N GLU A 395 -30.86 -8.94 -11.11
CA GLU A 395 -31.93 -8.16 -10.51
C GLU A 395 -31.88 -8.21 -8.98
N ARG A 396 -31.32 -7.14 -8.40
CA ARG A 396 -31.32 -6.95 -6.93
C ARG A 396 -32.74 -6.64 -6.45
N LEU A 397 -33.11 -7.18 -5.28
CA LEU A 397 -34.37 -6.84 -4.62
C LEU A 397 -34.39 -5.37 -4.24
N ARG A 398 -35.37 -4.64 -4.77
CA ARG A 398 -35.64 -3.23 -4.46
C ARG A 398 -37.10 -3.11 -4.04
N ILE A 399 -37.32 -2.59 -2.85
CA ILE A 399 -38.64 -2.46 -2.24
C ILE A 399 -38.83 -1.00 -1.89
N THR A 400 -39.98 -0.47 -2.27
CA THR A 400 -40.47 0.82 -1.77
C THR A 400 -41.66 0.54 -0.87
N ALA A 401 -41.55 0.95 0.40
CA ALA A 401 -42.62 0.82 1.38
C ALA A 401 -43.35 2.17 1.51
N LYS A 402 -44.67 2.19 1.39
CA LYS A 402 -45.48 3.41 1.50
C LYS A 402 -46.58 3.24 2.52
N LEU A 403 -46.77 4.25 3.37
CA LEU A 403 -47.90 4.34 4.29
C LEU A 403 -49.05 5.13 3.63
N THR A 404 -50.19 4.47 3.40
CA THR A 404 -51.41 5.11 2.87
C THR A 404 -52.61 4.62 3.66
N ASN A 405 -53.41 5.54 4.21
CA ASN A 405 -54.63 5.22 4.97
C ASN A 405 -54.40 4.12 6.03
N ASP A 406 -53.37 4.32 6.87
CA ASP A 406 -53.00 3.41 7.96
C ASP A 406 -52.58 1.98 7.52
N LYS A 407 -52.29 1.81 6.23
CA LYS A 407 -51.79 0.57 5.66
C LYS A 407 -50.44 0.77 5.02
N VAL A 408 -49.52 -0.15 5.31
CA VAL A 408 -48.23 -0.22 4.64
C VAL A 408 -48.39 -1.10 3.41
N SER A 409 -48.00 -0.58 2.25
CA SER A 409 -47.94 -1.33 0.99
C SER A 409 -46.49 -1.44 0.55
N LEU A 410 -46.13 -2.60 0.02
CA LEU A 410 -44.83 -2.83 -0.61
C LEU A 410 -45.00 -2.90 -2.12
N GLU A 411 -44.26 -2.04 -2.80
CA GLU A 411 -44.16 -2.02 -4.25
C GLU A 411 -42.73 -2.30 -4.66
N GLU A 412 -42.56 -2.75 -5.91
CA GLU A 412 -41.23 -2.85 -6.48
C GLU A 412 -40.67 -1.45 -6.70
N GLY A 413 -39.54 -1.17 -6.04
CA GLY A 413 -38.94 0.15 -5.99
C GLY A 413 -37.86 0.36 -7.05
N THR A 414 -37.61 1.61 -7.40
CA THR A 414 -36.39 1.99 -8.16
C THR A 414 -35.21 2.31 -7.24
N ALA A 415 -35.47 2.60 -5.96
CA ALA A 415 -34.47 3.02 -4.97
C ALA A 415 -33.62 1.85 -4.43
N PRO A 416 -32.32 2.07 -4.20
CA PRO A 416 -31.45 1.07 -3.58
C PRO A 416 -31.80 0.89 -2.09
N LEU A 417 -31.71 -0.36 -1.62
CA LEU A 417 -31.65 -0.77 -0.21
C LEU A 417 -30.89 0.27 0.65
N PRO A 418 -31.50 0.85 1.70
CA PRO A 418 -30.76 1.53 2.76
C PRO A 418 -29.76 0.54 3.34
N ASN A 419 -28.50 0.95 3.53
CA ASN A 419 -27.45 0.05 3.99
C ASN A 419 -27.90 -0.74 5.23
N SER A 420 -27.81 -2.07 5.14
CA SER A 420 -27.93 -2.99 6.28
C SER A 420 -27.02 -2.46 7.39
N SER A 421 -27.62 -2.15 8.54
CA SER A 421 -27.01 -1.84 9.83
C SER A 421 -25.49 -1.60 9.78
N LYS A 422 -25.06 -0.35 10.00
CA LYS A 422 -23.76 -0.11 10.63
C LYS A 422 -23.79 -0.87 11.96
N ILE A 423 -23.31 -2.12 11.96
CA ILE A 423 -22.91 -2.78 13.19
C ILE A 423 -21.87 -1.84 13.77
N LEU A 424 -22.22 -1.20 14.89
CA LEU A 424 -21.34 -0.34 15.65
C LEU A 424 -20.04 -1.11 15.84
N LYS A 425 -18.96 -0.60 15.24
CA LYS A 425 -17.60 -0.96 15.65
C LYS A 425 -17.47 -0.46 17.09
N GLU A 426 -17.65 -1.35 18.04
CA GLU A 426 -16.98 -1.25 19.34
C GLU A 426 -15.65 -1.99 19.26
#